data_AF-A0A094MHB8-F1
#
_entry.id   AF-A0A094MHB8-F1
#
_cell.length_a   1.000
_cell.length_b   1.000
_cell.length_c   1.000
_cell.angle_alpha   90.00
_cell.angle_beta   90.00
_cell.angle_gamma   90.00
#
_symmetry.space_group_name_H-M   'P 1'
#
loop_
_entity.id
_entity.type
_entity.pdbx_description
1 polymer ?
#
loop_
_entity_poly.entity_id
_entity_poly.type
_entity_poly.pdbx_seq_one_letter_code
_entity_poly.pdbx_strand_id
1 'polypeptide(L)'
;RYEYHWADGTNIKKPIKCSAPKYIDYLMTPRGHLALVLLTQVKDLTTCIGGVSGVPFPKNFMSVAKTILKRLFRVYAHIYHQHFDSVMRLQEEAHLNTSFKHFIFFVQEFNLIDRRELAPLQELIEKLGSKDR
;
A
#
# COMPACT_ATOMS: atom_id res chain seq x y z
N ARG A 1 -10.05 12.03 -11.97
CA ARG A 1 -8.66 11.76 -12.45
C ARG A 1 -7.72 12.13 -11.30
N TYR A 2 -6.93 11.18 -10.79
CA TYR A 2 -6.06 11.37 -9.61
C TYR A 2 -4.59 11.39 -10.03
N GLU A 3 -3.78 12.27 -9.44
CA GLU A 3 -2.33 12.35 -9.67
C GLU A 3 -1.59 12.25 -8.33
N TYR A 4 -0.54 11.43 -8.28
CA TYR A 4 0.21 11.15 -7.06
C TYR A 4 1.63 11.71 -7.14
N HIS A 5 1.98 12.56 -6.18
CA HIS A 5 3.33 13.08 -5.99
C HIS A 5 4.05 12.32 -4.86
N TRP A 6 5.37 12.20 -4.97
CA TRP A 6 6.20 11.48 -4.00
C TRP A 6 6.88 12.42 -2.99
N ALA A 7 6.79 12.07 -1.71
CA ALA A 7 7.63 12.63 -0.65
C ALA A 7 7.83 11.55 0.42
N ASP A 8 9.06 11.37 0.91
CA ASP A 8 9.37 10.45 2.01
C ASP A 8 9.48 11.15 3.37
N GLY A 9 9.47 12.49 3.39
CA GLY A 9 9.59 13.31 4.59
C GLY A 9 11.01 13.41 5.15
N THR A 10 11.95 12.61 4.64
CA THR A 10 13.35 12.57 5.08
C THR A 10 14.27 13.16 4.01
N ASN A 11 14.46 12.46 2.89
CA ASN A 11 15.30 12.91 1.78
C ASN A 11 14.55 13.91 0.87
N ILE A 12 13.25 13.72 0.72
CA ILE A 12 12.36 14.48 -0.15
C ILE A 12 11.22 15.01 0.71
N LYS A 13 11.40 16.24 1.20
CA LYS A 13 10.43 16.95 2.05
C LYS A 13 9.30 17.59 1.26
N LYS A 14 9.56 18.02 0.01
CA LYS A 14 8.55 18.60 -0.89
C LYS A 14 8.07 17.54 -1.88
N PRO A 15 6.75 17.36 -2.06
CA PRO A 15 6.23 16.41 -3.04
C PRO A 15 6.77 16.69 -4.45
N ILE A 16 7.42 15.70 -5.04
CA ILE A 16 7.94 15.77 -6.40
C ILE A 16 7.05 14.99 -7.36
N LYS A 17 6.94 15.51 -8.58
CA LYS A 17 6.35 14.78 -9.70
C LYS A 17 7.37 13.79 -10.25
N CYS A 18 6.97 12.54 -10.38
CA CYS A 18 7.76 11.48 -10.95
C CYS A 18 6.88 10.55 -11.79
N SER A 19 7.51 9.78 -12.68
CA SER A 19 6.81 8.75 -13.45
C SER A 19 6.32 7.62 -12.53
N ALA A 20 5.26 6.93 -12.92
CA ALA A 20 4.74 5.77 -12.19
C ALA A 20 5.80 4.71 -11.85
N PRO A 21 6.67 4.26 -12.78
CA PRO A 21 7.73 3.30 -12.45
C PRO A 21 8.72 3.87 -11.41
N LYS A 22 9.05 5.16 -11.48
CA LYS A 22 9.94 5.81 -10.50
C LYS A 22 9.26 5.95 -9.13
N TYR A 23 7.96 6.20 -9.09
CA TYR A 23 7.18 6.19 -7.85
C TYR A 23 7.17 4.80 -7.20
N ILE A 24 6.94 3.75 -8.00
CA ILE A 24 6.93 2.36 -7.53
C ILE A 24 8.33 1.93 -7.07
N ASP A 25 9.38 2.33 -7.78
CA ASP A 25 10.77 2.09 -7.36
C ASP A 25 11.09 2.75 -6.02
N TYR A 26 10.72 4.01 -5.82
CA TYR A 26 10.86 4.68 -4.52
C TYR A 26 10.06 4.00 -3.40
N LEU A 27 8.97 3.33 -3.73
CA LEU A 27 8.19 2.56 -2.78
C LEU A 27 8.86 1.21 -2.47
N MET A 28 9.16 0.39 -3.47
CA MET A 28 9.40 -1.06 -3.34
C MET A 28 10.87 -1.47 -3.25
N THR A 29 11.81 -0.64 -3.68
CA THR A 29 13.24 -1.03 -3.77
C THR A 29 13.87 -1.17 -2.38
N PRO A 30 14.95 -1.96 -2.19
CA PRO A 30 15.61 -2.14 -0.88
C PRO A 30 16.11 -0.85 -0.20
N ARG A 31 16.32 0.22 -0.98
CA ARG A 31 16.62 1.59 -0.50
C ARG A 31 15.39 2.51 -0.47
N GLY A 32 14.25 2.02 -0.95
CA GLY A 32 12.97 2.71 -1.00
C GLY A 32 12.29 2.76 0.36
N HIS A 33 11.23 3.54 0.45
CA HIS A 33 10.57 3.84 1.73
C HIS A 33 9.95 2.59 2.35
N LEU A 34 9.37 1.67 1.58
CA LEU A 34 8.76 0.46 2.15
C LEU A 34 9.82 -0.46 2.74
N ALA A 35 10.91 -0.74 2.01
CA ALA A 35 11.98 -1.58 2.51
C ALA A 35 12.77 -0.91 3.64
N LEU A 36 13.02 0.41 3.59
CA LEU A 36 13.66 1.13 4.69
C LEU A 36 12.80 1.08 5.95
N VAL A 37 11.50 1.34 5.81
CA VAL A 37 10.55 1.28 6.93
C VAL A 37 10.42 -0.14 7.43
N LEU A 38 10.24 -1.11 6.54
CA LEU A 38 10.22 -2.52 6.91
C LEU A 38 11.55 -2.86 7.57
N LEU A 39 12.72 -2.78 6.96
CA LEU A 39 14.01 -3.10 7.61
C LEU A 39 14.28 -2.36 8.93
N THR A 40 13.87 -1.09 9.08
CA THR A 40 14.01 -0.36 10.35
C THR A 40 13.03 -0.90 11.39
N GLN A 41 11.77 -1.13 11.02
CA GLN A 41 10.75 -1.66 11.92
C GLN A 41 10.82 -3.18 12.06
N VAL A 42 11.44 -3.90 11.13
CA VAL A 42 11.61 -5.37 10.92
C VAL A 42 12.91 -5.86 11.52
N LYS A 43 13.96 -5.04 11.67
CA LYS A 43 14.97 -5.34 12.69
C LYS A 43 14.32 -5.41 14.09
N ASP A 44 13.42 -4.48 14.39
CA ASP A 44 12.62 -4.55 15.62
C ASP A 44 11.54 -5.65 15.54
N LEU A 45 10.88 -5.86 14.39
CA LEU A 45 9.80 -6.83 14.19
C LEU A 45 10.32 -8.27 14.15
N THR A 46 11.54 -8.58 13.70
CA THR A 46 12.11 -9.94 13.83
C THR A 46 12.40 -10.26 15.29
N THR A 47 12.68 -9.24 16.10
CA THR A 47 12.83 -9.38 17.55
C THR A 47 11.46 -9.55 18.22
N CYS A 48 10.41 -8.88 17.72
CA CYS A 48 9.03 -8.96 18.25
C CYS A 48 8.22 -10.18 17.75
N ILE A 49 8.29 -10.51 16.46
CA ILE A 49 7.60 -11.61 15.76
C ILE A 49 8.37 -12.93 15.95
N GLY A 50 9.70 -12.87 16.09
CA GLY A 50 10.57 -14.02 16.36
C GLY A 50 10.60 -14.48 17.82
N GLY A 51 9.69 -14.00 18.68
CA GLY A 51 9.48 -14.57 20.00
C GLY A 51 10.40 -14.06 21.12
N VAL A 52 11.09 -12.91 20.96
CA VAL A 52 11.65 -12.21 22.14
C VAL A 52 10.50 -11.43 22.78
N SER A 53 9.67 -12.17 23.53
CA SER A 53 8.51 -11.66 24.25
C SER A 53 8.95 -10.49 25.16
N GLY A 54 8.56 -9.25 24.81
CA GLY A 54 8.79 -8.09 25.68
C GLY A 54 9.23 -6.78 25.00
N VAL A 55 9.62 -6.78 23.72
CA VAL A 55 9.95 -5.51 23.03
C VAL A 55 8.67 -4.86 22.50
N PRO A 56 8.28 -3.67 22.99
CA PRO A 56 7.09 -2.98 22.49
C PRO A 56 7.33 -2.43 21.09
N PHE A 57 6.28 -2.43 20.26
CA PHE A 57 6.34 -1.76 18.97
C PHE A 57 6.70 -0.27 19.15
N PRO A 58 7.44 0.32 18.19
CA PRO A 58 7.70 1.75 18.18
C PRO A 58 6.39 2.55 18.26
N LYS A 59 6.39 3.65 19.02
CA LYS A 59 5.19 4.50 19.20
C LYS A 59 4.61 5.03 17.87
N ASN A 60 5.43 5.10 16.82
CA ASN A 60 5.04 5.53 15.48
C ASN A 60 4.59 4.39 14.55
N PHE A 61 4.63 3.12 14.98
CA PHE A 61 4.33 1.95 14.16
C PHE A 61 3.01 2.10 13.39
N MET A 62 1.93 2.50 14.08
CA MET A 62 0.63 2.67 13.43
C MET A 62 0.63 3.77 12.36
N SER A 63 1.26 4.92 12.63
CA SER A 63 1.38 6.00 11.65
C SER A 63 2.14 5.56 10.39
N VAL A 64 3.17 4.76 10.61
CA VAL A 64 4.03 4.21 9.57
C VAL A 64 3.29 3.16 8.75
N ALA A 65 2.59 2.22 9.40
CA ALA A 65 1.77 1.20 8.75
C ALA A 65 0.66 1.82 7.88
N LYS A 66 -0.07 2.83 8.41
CA LYS A 66 -1.08 3.57 7.63
C LYS A 66 -0.48 4.24 6.39
N THR A 67 0.73 4.81 6.53
CA THR A 67 1.43 5.45 5.41
C THR A 67 1.82 4.44 4.32
N ILE A 68 2.33 3.27 4.71
CA ILE A 68 2.65 2.17 3.81
C ILE A 68 1.40 1.71 3.05
N LEU A 69 0.35 1.38 3.78
CA LEU A 69 -0.89 0.83 3.20
C LEU A 69 -1.51 1.84 2.23
N LYS A 70 -1.52 3.13 2.58
CA LYS A 70 -1.95 4.18 1.66
C LYS A 70 -1.12 4.20 0.37
N ARG A 71 0.21 4.06 0.45
CA ARG A 71 1.07 4.04 -0.74
C ARG A 71 0.84 2.77 -1.59
N LEU A 72 0.62 1.63 -0.95
CA LEU A 72 0.26 0.37 -1.63
C LEU A 72 -1.09 0.48 -2.36
N PHE A 73 -2.09 1.12 -1.74
CA PHE A 73 -3.37 1.40 -2.40
C PHE A 73 -3.20 2.19 -3.71
N ARG A 74 -2.30 3.18 -3.73
CA ARG A 74 -2.01 3.96 -4.95
C ARG A 74 -1.42 3.11 -6.07
N VAL A 75 -0.66 2.07 -5.73
CA VAL A 75 -0.14 1.10 -6.71
C VAL A 75 -1.30 0.28 -7.30
N TYR A 76 -2.21 -0.22 -6.46
CA TYR A 76 -3.42 -0.90 -6.95
C TYR A 76 -4.24 0.01 -7.88
N ALA A 77 -4.50 1.25 -7.47
CA ALA A 77 -5.22 2.21 -8.29
C ALA A 77 -4.54 2.44 -9.64
N HIS A 78 -3.21 2.54 -9.66
CA HIS A 78 -2.46 2.69 -10.89
C HIS A 78 -2.59 1.46 -11.81
N ILE A 79 -2.48 0.25 -11.26
CA ILE A 79 -2.61 -1.00 -12.03
C ILE A 79 -4.02 -1.09 -12.65
N TYR A 80 -5.08 -0.89 -11.86
CA TYR A 80 -6.46 -0.95 -12.35
C TYR A 80 -6.78 0.12 -13.41
N HIS A 81 -6.20 1.31 -13.32
CA HIS A 81 -6.51 2.38 -14.27
C HIS A 81 -5.63 2.38 -15.53
N GLN A 82 -4.40 1.88 -15.48
CA GLN A 82 -3.43 2.06 -16.57
C GLN A 82 -2.91 0.74 -17.15
N HIS A 83 -3.03 -0.36 -16.41
CA HIS A 83 -2.42 -1.64 -16.77
C HIS A 83 -3.39 -2.81 -16.69
N PHE A 84 -4.69 -2.57 -16.51
CA PHE A 84 -5.68 -3.64 -16.41
C PHE A 84 -5.75 -4.49 -17.69
N ASP A 85 -5.64 -3.88 -18.87
CA ASP A 85 -5.57 -4.62 -20.15
C ASP A 85 -4.37 -5.58 -20.21
N SER A 86 -3.23 -5.20 -19.62
CA SER A 86 -2.07 -6.08 -19.52
C SER A 86 -2.29 -7.22 -18.53
N VAL A 87 -2.98 -6.96 -17.42
CA VAL A 87 -3.35 -7.98 -16.42
C VAL A 87 -4.32 -9.00 -17.03
N MET A 88 -5.32 -8.54 -17.80
CA MET A 88 -6.24 -9.41 -18.52
C MET A 88 -5.53 -10.28 -19.57
N ARG A 89 -4.58 -9.69 -20.34
CA ARG A 89 -3.77 -10.45 -21.30
C ARG A 89 -2.93 -11.55 -20.65
N LEU A 90 -2.51 -11.35 -19.40
CA LEU A 90 -1.78 -12.35 -18.61
C LEU A 90 -2.71 -13.32 -17.88
N GLN A 91 -4.03 -13.13 -17.94
CA GLN A 91 -5.05 -13.92 -17.21
C GLN A 91 -4.89 -13.86 -15.68
N GLU A 92 -4.29 -12.78 -15.17
CA GLU A 92 -3.97 -12.58 -13.74
C GLU A 92 -5.03 -11.73 -12.99
N GLU A 93 -6.15 -11.42 -13.64
CA GLU A 93 -7.21 -10.58 -13.09
C GLU A 93 -7.82 -11.16 -11.80
N ALA A 94 -7.96 -12.48 -11.71
CA ALA A 94 -8.49 -13.15 -10.52
C ALA A 94 -7.54 -13.00 -9.32
N HIS A 95 -6.23 -13.11 -9.55
CA HIS A 95 -5.20 -12.91 -8.53
C HIS A 95 -5.17 -11.47 -8.03
N LEU A 96 -5.21 -10.51 -8.96
CA LEU A 96 -5.26 -9.08 -8.62
C LEU A 96 -6.52 -8.75 -7.80
N ASN A 97 -7.69 -9.20 -8.24
CA ASN A 97 -8.97 -8.95 -7.58
C ASN A 97 -9.04 -9.57 -6.18
N THR A 98 -8.56 -10.81 -6.02
CA THR A 98 -8.55 -11.50 -4.73
C THR A 98 -7.61 -10.81 -3.75
N SER A 99 -6.40 -10.48 -4.19
CA SER A 99 -5.40 -9.77 -3.38
C SER A 99 -5.92 -8.38 -2.97
N PHE A 100 -6.51 -7.64 -3.92
CA PHE A 100 -7.07 -6.32 -3.63
C PHE A 100 -8.28 -6.39 -2.68
N LYS A 101 -9.16 -7.39 -2.82
CA LYS A 101 -10.29 -7.59 -1.90
C LYS A 101 -9.80 -7.85 -0.47
N HIS A 102 -8.84 -8.75 -0.28
CA HIS A 102 -8.22 -8.99 1.02
C HIS A 102 -7.59 -7.73 1.61
N PHE A 103 -6.85 -6.98 0.79
CA PHE A 103 -6.26 -5.71 1.18
C PHE A 103 -7.33 -4.73 1.68
N ILE A 104 -8.44 -4.58 0.96
CA ILE A 104 -9.52 -3.65 1.32
C ILE A 104 -10.21 -4.05 2.61
N PHE A 105 -10.54 -5.33 2.79
CA PHE A 105 -11.14 -5.81 4.04
C PHE A 105 -10.21 -5.57 5.23
N PHE A 106 -8.91 -5.84 5.08
CA PHE A 106 -7.93 -5.59 6.14
C PHE A 106 -7.85 -4.10 6.51
N VAL A 107 -7.74 -3.20 5.53
CA VAL A 107 -7.63 -1.76 5.83
C VAL A 107 -8.93 -1.16 6.38
N GLN A 108 -10.09 -1.71 6.01
CA GLN A 108 -11.39 -1.29 6.53
C GLN A 108 -11.60 -1.77 7.97
N GLU A 109 -11.30 -3.04 8.26
CA GLU A 109 -11.44 -3.64 9.60
C GLU A 109 -10.64 -2.86 10.64
N PHE A 110 -9.40 -2.51 10.32
CA PHE A 110 -8.49 -1.81 11.24
C PHE A 110 -8.47 -0.28 11.03
N ASN A 111 -9.34 0.27 10.17
CA ASN A 111 -9.41 1.69 9.84
C ASN A 111 -8.03 2.32 9.53
N LEU A 112 -7.28 1.66 8.64
CA LEU A 112 -5.89 1.98 8.31
C LEU A 112 -5.76 3.01 7.18
N ILE A 113 -6.81 3.18 6.39
CA ILE A 113 -6.87 4.16 5.30
C ILE A 113 -8.19 4.94 5.41
N ASP A 114 -8.13 6.26 5.30
CA ASP A 114 -9.31 7.12 5.25
C ASP A 114 -10.15 6.81 4.00
N ARG A 115 -11.47 6.76 4.15
CA ARG A 115 -12.42 6.54 3.06
C ARG A 115 -12.22 7.53 1.91
N ARG A 116 -11.80 8.76 2.18
CA ARG A 116 -11.51 9.77 1.14
C ARG A 116 -10.37 9.35 0.21
N GLU A 117 -9.38 8.64 0.76
CA GLU A 117 -8.24 8.15 -0.02
C GLU A 117 -8.61 6.90 -0.84
N LEU A 118 -9.68 6.18 -0.46
CA LEU A 118 -10.23 5.04 -1.19
C LEU A 118 -11.15 5.43 -2.36
N ALA A 119 -11.58 6.69 -2.42
CA ALA A 119 -12.46 7.23 -3.45
C ALA A 119 -12.09 6.86 -4.91
N PRO A 120 -10.80 6.78 -5.32
CA PRO A 120 -10.43 6.41 -6.68
C PRO A 120 -10.92 5.04 -7.14
N LEU A 121 -11.08 4.08 -6.21
CA LEU A 121 -11.50 2.71 -6.50
C LEU A 121 -12.82 2.35 -5.80
N GLN A 122 -13.61 3.34 -5.38
CA GLN A 122 -14.83 3.12 -4.59
C GLN A 122 -15.82 2.20 -5.31
N GLU A 123 -16.08 2.43 -6.60
CA GLU A 123 -16.96 1.58 -7.41
C GLU A 123 -16.46 0.13 -7.49
N LEU A 124 -15.14 -0.05 -7.63
CA LEU A 124 -14.52 -1.38 -7.67
C LEU A 124 -14.62 -2.08 -6.31
N ILE A 125 -14.39 -1.35 -5.21
CA ILE A 125 -14.53 -1.84 -3.84
C ILE A 125 -15.96 -2.34 -3.60
N GLU A 126 -16.97 -1.56 -3.99
CA GLU A 126 -18.38 -1.93 -3.86
C GLU A 126 -18.70 -3.17 -4.71
N LYS A 127 -18.23 -3.22 -5.95
CA LYS A 127 -18.43 -4.37 -6.84
C LYS A 127 -17.81 -5.67 -6.29
N LEU A 128 -16.60 -5.59 -5.73
CA LEU A 128 -15.90 -6.75 -5.17
C LEU A 128 -16.46 -7.18 -3.81
N GLY A 129 -16.96 -6.23 -3.02
CA GLY A 129 -17.61 -6.49 -1.73
C GLY A 129 -19.01 -7.11 -1.86
N SER A 130 -19.74 -6.79 -2.94
CA SER A 130 -21.09 -7.31 -3.19
C SER A 130 -21.14 -8.80 -3.51
N LYS A 131 -20.02 -9.40 -3.92
CA LYS A 131 -19.97 -10.80 -4.38
C LYS A 131 -19.99 -11.84 -3.25
N ASP A 132 -19.89 -11.39 -2.00
CA ASP A 132 -19.85 -12.23 -0.77
C ASP A 132 -21.07 -11.99 0.15
N ARG A 133 -22.01 -11.15 -0.28
CA ARG A 133 -23.21 -10.77 0.47
C ARG A 133 -24.45 -11.33 -0.21
#